data_AF-A0A6N3X2W4-F1
#
_entry.id   AF-A0A6N3X2W4-F1
#
_cell.length_a   1.000
_cell.length_b   1.000
_cell.length_c   1.000
_cell.angle_alpha   90.00
_cell.angle_beta   90.00
_cell.angle_gamma   90.00
#
_symmetry.space_group_name_H-M   'P 1'
#
loop_
_entity.id
_entity.type
_entity.pdbx_description
1 polymer ?
#
loop_
_entity_poly.entity_id
_entity_poly.type
_entity_poly.pdbx_seq_one_letter_code
_entity_poly.pdbx_strand_id
1 'polypeptide(L)' 'LGDSPNDTALLDAADHAIVIPGANGPHPRLQPAIAAGDYQLASAPHAVGWAKAVATWLAVD' A
#
# COMPACT_ATOMS: atom_id res chain seq x y z
N LEU A 1 -1.64 -1.43 5.54
CA LEU A 1 -1.57 -0.17 4.75
C LEU A 1 -0.40 0.64 5.27
N GLY A 2 0.48 1.12 4.39
CA GLY A 2 1.63 1.96 4.75
C GLY A 2 2.08 2.78 3.54
N ASP A 3 2.95 3.77 3.74
CA ASP A 3 3.47 4.63 2.65
C ASP A 3 4.98 4.85 2.73
N SER A 4 5.60 4.41 3.83
CA SER A 4 6.95 4.78 4.22
C SER A 4 7.73 3.59 4.80
N PRO A 5 9.08 3.61 4.81
CA PRO A 5 9.88 2.48 5.28
C PRO A 5 9.67 2.09 6.75
N ASN A 6 9.18 3.00 7.59
CA ASN A 6 8.81 2.67 8.97
C ASN A 6 7.59 1.74 9.05
N ASP A 7 6.83 1.60 7.97
CA ASP A 7 5.66 0.72 7.91
C ASP A 7 6.00 -0.70 7.46
N THR A 8 7.26 -0.99 7.10
CA THR A 8 7.66 -2.31 6.58
C THR A 8 7.24 -3.46 7.50
N ALA A 9 7.48 -3.34 8.81
CA ALA A 9 7.07 -4.38 9.76
C ALA A 9 5.54 -4.59 9.82
N LEU A 10 4.75 -3.54 9.59
CA LEU A 10 3.30 -3.63 9.50
C LEU A 10 2.86 -4.27 8.18
N LEU A 11 3.52 -3.91 7.08
CA LEU A 11 3.23 -4.45 5.75
C LEU A 11 3.57 -5.94 5.67
N ASP A 12 4.71 -6.36 6.20
CA ASP A 12 5.16 -7.76 6.19
C ASP A 12 4.26 -8.69 7.03
N ALA A 13 3.62 -8.15 8.07
CA ALA A 13 2.73 -8.89 8.93
C ALA A 13 1.26 -8.91 8.46
N ALA A 14 0.92 -8.16 7.41
CA ALA A 14 -0.46 -8.03 6.94
C ALA A 14 -0.82 -9.12 5.93
N ASP A 15 -2.01 -9.71 6.06
CA ASP A 15 -2.57 -10.61 5.04
C ASP A 15 -2.73 -9.88 3.69
N HIS A 16 -2.99 -8.57 3.75
CA HIS A 16 -3.12 -7.68 2.60
C HIS A 16 -2.23 -6.45 2.76
N ALA A 17 -0.97 -6.59 2.31
CA ALA A 17 0.01 -5.53 2.29
C ALA A 17 -0.25 -4.55 1.14
N ILE A 18 -0.76 -3.36 1.46
CA ILE A 18 -1.01 -2.29 0.49
C ILE A 18 -0.16 -1.06 0.80
N VAL A 19 0.60 -0.61 -0.20
CA VAL A 19 1.36 0.64 -0.19
C VAL A 19 0.51 1.76 -0.78
N ILE A 20 0.41 2.88 -0.06
CA ILE A 20 -0.22 4.11 -0.54
C ILE A 20 0.87 5.00 -1.16
N PRO A 21 0.81 5.32 -2.47
CA PRO A 21 1.79 6.21 -3.08
C PRO A 21 1.62 7.65 -2.59
N GLY A 22 2.70 8.43 -2.68
CA GLY A 22 2.61 9.88 -2.69
C GLY A 22 2.27 10.40 -4.09
N ALA A 23 2.22 11.73 -4.24
CA ALA A 23 1.94 12.37 -5.54
C ALA A 23 2.87 11.92 -6.69
N ASN A 24 4.10 11.50 -6.36
CA ASN A 24 5.12 11.07 -7.33
C ASN A 24 5.31 9.53 -7.35
N GLY A 25 4.39 8.77 -6.76
CA GLY A 25 4.49 7.31 -6.67
C GLY A 25 4.94 6.81 -5.28
N PRO A 26 5.19 5.50 -5.14
CA PRO A 26 5.57 4.89 -3.87
C PRO A 26 7.00 5.25 -3.47
N HIS A 27 7.25 5.21 -2.16
CA HIS A 27 8.58 5.44 -1.62
C HIS A 27 9.60 4.47 -2.24
N PRO A 28 10.79 4.94 -2.70
CA PRO A 28 11.74 4.11 -3.45
C PRO A 28 12.16 2.81 -2.75
N ARG A 29 12.29 2.83 -1.41
CA ARG A 29 12.64 1.63 -0.63
C ARG A 29 11.54 0.55 -0.60
N LEU A 30 10.30 0.89 -0.95
CA LEU A 30 9.20 -0.07 -1.01
C LEU A 30 8.99 -0.63 -2.43
N GLN A 31 9.58 0.01 -3.46
CA GLN A 31 9.43 -0.41 -4.85
C GLN A 31 9.91 -1.83 -5.14
N PRO A 32 11.00 -2.36 -4.55
CA PRO A 32 11.40 -3.74 -4.79
C PRO A 32 10.33 -4.75 -4.36
N ALA A 33 9.73 -4.59 -3.19
CA ALA A 33 8.66 -5.45 -2.69
C ALA A 33 7.36 -5.31 -3.51
N ILE A 34 7.06 -4.10 -4.01
CA ILE A 34 5.97 -3.90 -4.97
C ILE A 34 6.23 -4.65 -6.28
N ALA A 35 7.45 -4.55 -6.82
CA ALA A 35 7.84 -5.20 -8.07
C ALA A 35 7.90 -6.72 -7.95
N ALA A 36 8.23 -7.24 -6.77
CA ALA A 36 8.21 -8.67 -6.45
C ALA A 36 6.78 -9.22 -6.27
N GLY A 37 5.78 -8.34 -6.11
CA GLY A 37 4.38 -8.71 -5.86
C GLY A 37 4.07 -8.95 -4.38
N ASP A 38 5.04 -8.76 -3.48
CA ASP A 38 4.85 -8.90 -2.03
C ASP A 38 3.90 -7.82 -1.50
N TYR A 39 3.99 -6.60 -2.05
CA TYR A 39 3.10 -5.49 -1.72
C TYR A 39 2.26 -5.07 -2.93
N GLN A 40 0.97 -4.81 -2.70
CA GLN A 40 0.10 -4.19 -3.68
C GLN A 40 0.22 -2.67 -3.63
N LEU A 41 0.21 -2.01 -4.79
CA LEU A 41 0.19 -0.55 -4.86
C LEU A 41 -1.26 -0.05 -4.98
N ALA A 42 -1.66 0.89 -4.12
CA ALA A 42 -2.96 1.53 -4.21
C ALA A 42 -3.10 2.38 -5.49
N SER A 43 -4.33 2.49 -5.99
CA SER A 43 -4.65 3.13 -7.28
C SER A 43 -4.60 4.66 -7.27
N ALA A 44 -4.43 5.28 -6.11
CA ALA A 44 -4.40 6.73 -5.94
C ALA A 44 -3.48 7.11 -4.77
N PRO A 45 -2.98 8.35 -4.73
CA PRO A 45 -2.11 8.77 -3.64
C PRO A 45 -2.88 9.19 -2.38
N HIS A 46 -2.15 9.23 -1.26
CA HIS A 46 -2.59 9.79 0.01
C HIS A 46 -3.97 9.28 0.47
N ALA A 47 -4.78 10.15 1.09
CA ALA A 47 -6.09 9.82 1.66
C ALA A 47 -7.05 9.18 0.65
N VAL A 48 -6.97 9.56 -0.63
CA VAL A 48 -7.82 8.97 -1.69
C VAL A 48 -7.44 7.52 -1.92
N GLY A 49 -6.14 7.21 -2.00
CA GLY A 49 -5.65 5.84 -2.12
C GLY A 49 -6.05 4.96 -0.94
N TRP A 50 -5.87 5.50 0.26
CA TRP A 50 -6.24 4.82 1.50
C TRP A 50 -7.74 4.50 1.54
N ALA A 51 -8.60 5.49 1.29
CA ALA A 51 -10.05 5.31 1.36
C ALA A 51 -10.54 4.30 0.33
N LYS A 52 -10.00 4.34 -0.89
CA LYS A 52 -10.32 3.34 -1.93
C LYS A 52 -9.89 1.94 -1.52
N ALA A 53 -8.67 1.77 -1.01
CA ALA A 53 -8.17 0.47 -0.58
C ALA A 53 -9.05 -0.14 0.52
N VAL A 54 -9.42 0.66 1.53
CA VAL A 54 -10.31 0.22 2.61
C VAL A 54 -11.71 -0.11 2.10
N ALA A 55 -12.28 0.75 1.26
CA ALA A 55 -13.61 0.51 0.69
C ALA A 55 -13.65 -0.77 -0.18
N THR A 56 -12.60 -1.03 -0.96
CA THR A 56 -12.47 -2.27 -1.73
C THR A 56 -12.51 -3.49 -0.81
N TRP A 57 -11.79 -3.47 0.32
CA TRP A 57 -11.80 -4.59 1.27
C TRP A 57 -13.11 -4.77 2.01
N LEU A 58 -13.75 -3.67 2.42
CA LEU A 58 -15.03 -3.74 3.12
C LEU A 58 -16.20 -4.14 2.20
N ALA A 59 -16.02 -4.02 0.88
CA ALA A 59 -17.01 -4.40 -0.11
C ALA A 59 -16.88 -5.85 -0.59
N VAL A 60 -15.91 -6.62 -0.07
CA VAL A 60 -15.81 -8.06 -0.32
C VAL A 60 -16.61 -8.77 0.79
N ASP A 61 -17.80 -9.28 0.44
CA ASP A 61 -18.66 -10.09 1.32
C ASP A 61 -17.99 -11.40 1.77
#